data_AF-A0A7W8HUU4-F1
#
_entry.id   AF-A0A7W8HUU4-F1
#
_cell.length_a   1.000
_cell.length_b   1.000
_cell.length_c   1.000
_cell.angle_alpha   90.00
_cell.angle_beta   90.00
_cell.angle_gamma   90.00
#
_symmetry.space_group_name_H-M   'P 1'
#
loop_
_entity.id
_entity.type
_entity.pdbx_description
1 polymer ?
#
loop_
_entity_poly.entity_id
_entity_poly.type
_entity_poly.pdbx_seq_one_letter_code
_entity_poly.pdbx_strand_id
1 'polypeptide(L)'
;MSSVGLPSLKEFVDAMGVAWPIAFAALLGSAAIVYGHHEALPYLADLPRWLVAIFLVVAVFAAAICITRLVTWSIQIFASIGEARRASAVRWKRIQWLYDLPKHEHEVMSYFFSRRMQAFPAELGHGSLVGLTQKGLIVVRTGTHSALAFPHYIPDYIWEAMELQADEFTIPNVEQVRHPLSRW
;
A
#
# COMPACT_ATOMS: atom_id res chain seq x y z
N MET A 1 -4.23 40.69 -14.47
CA MET A 1 -2.90 40.65 -13.80
C MET A 1 -2.91 39.47 -12.86
N SER A 2 -2.41 38.32 -13.29
CA SER A 2 -2.25 37.13 -12.45
C SER A 2 -1.01 37.35 -11.58
N SER A 3 -1.19 37.39 -10.26
CA SER A 3 -0.08 37.42 -9.31
C SER A 3 0.72 36.13 -9.48
N VAL A 4 1.97 36.24 -9.94
CA VAL A 4 2.95 35.15 -9.91
C VAL A 4 3.25 34.90 -8.43
N GLY A 5 2.52 33.97 -7.82
CA GLY A 5 2.84 33.47 -6.49
C GLY A 5 4.19 32.77 -6.54
N LEU A 6 5.05 33.03 -5.55
CA LEU A 6 6.30 32.29 -5.39
C LEU A 6 5.97 30.78 -5.36
N PRO A 7 6.64 29.96 -6.18
CA PRO A 7 6.39 28.52 -6.20
C PRO A 7 6.60 27.96 -4.80
N SER A 8 5.65 27.13 -4.36
CA SER A 8 5.73 26.54 -3.03
C SER A 8 6.92 25.58 -2.96
N LEU A 9 7.49 25.40 -1.76
CA LEU A 9 8.61 24.48 -1.55
C LEU A 9 8.27 23.03 -1.98
N LYS A 10 6.98 22.67 -1.93
CA LYS A 10 6.45 21.41 -2.45
C LYS A 10 6.55 21.35 -3.98
N GLU A 11 6.13 22.38 -4.70
CA GLU A 11 6.22 22.44 -6.17
C GLU A 11 7.66 22.39 -6.66
N PHE A 12 8.57 23.03 -5.93
CA PHE A 12 10.00 22.95 -6.22
C PHE A 12 10.55 21.52 -6.05
N VAL A 13 10.20 20.84 -4.95
CA VAL A 13 10.58 19.44 -4.70
C VAL A 13 9.95 18.48 -5.72
N ASP A 14 8.69 18.72 -6.11
CA ASP A 14 7.98 17.94 -7.12
C ASP A 14 8.61 18.14 -8.52
N ALA A 15 8.96 19.37 -8.89
CA ALA A 15 9.66 19.68 -10.15
C ALA A 15 11.07 19.09 -10.21
N MET A 16 11.83 19.18 -9.12
CA MET A 16 13.12 18.47 -8.98
C MET A 16 12.95 16.95 -9.02
N GLY A 17 11.75 16.46 -8.73
CA GLY A 17 11.39 15.05 -8.84
C GLY A 17 11.20 14.51 -10.22
N VAL A 18 10.83 15.34 -11.18
CA VAL A 18 10.65 14.89 -12.56
C VAL A 18 12.00 14.80 -13.27
N ALA A 19 12.96 15.66 -12.89
CA ALA A 19 14.26 15.78 -13.55
C ALA A 19 15.34 14.81 -13.06
N TRP A 20 15.07 13.97 -12.05
CA TRP A 20 16.11 13.14 -11.44
C TRP A 20 16.82 12.15 -12.39
N PRO A 21 16.16 11.51 -13.39
CA PRO A 21 16.87 10.59 -14.30
C PRO A 21 17.85 11.35 -15.20
N ILE A 22 17.49 12.58 -15.58
CA ILE A 22 18.33 13.47 -16.38
C ILE A 22 19.52 13.93 -15.55
N ALA A 23 19.29 14.34 -14.29
CA ALA A 23 20.36 14.69 -13.37
C ALA A 23 21.31 13.50 -13.14
N PHE A 24 20.78 12.29 -12.96
CA PHE A 24 21.60 11.09 -12.80
C PHE A 24 22.44 10.78 -14.04
N ALA A 25 21.86 10.87 -15.24
CA ALA A 25 22.60 10.71 -16.49
C ALA A 25 23.69 11.78 -16.65
N ALA A 26 23.38 13.04 -16.32
CA ALA A 26 24.34 14.13 -16.34
C ALA A 26 25.48 13.92 -15.33
N LEU A 27 25.16 13.39 -14.13
CA LEU A 27 26.14 13.04 -13.11
C LEU A 27 27.09 11.95 -13.61
N LEU A 28 26.56 10.86 -14.17
CA LEU A 28 27.37 9.77 -14.71
C LEU A 28 28.25 10.23 -15.87
N GLY A 29 27.70 11.00 -16.81
CA GLY A 29 28.44 11.53 -17.95
C GLY A 29 29.55 12.50 -17.53
N SER A 30 29.24 13.44 -16.64
CA SER A 30 30.24 14.40 -16.15
C SER A 30 31.31 13.74 -15.28
N ALA A 31 30.94 12.79 -14.41
CA ALA A 31 31.90 12.03 -13.62
C ALA A 31 32.83 11.18 -14.50
N ALA A 32 32.30 10.53 -15.54
CA ALA A 32 33.09 9.75 -16.49
C ALA A 32 34.09 10.62 -17.27
N ILE A 33 33.70 11.83 -17.69
CA ILE A 33 34.59 12.77 -18.39
C ILE A 33 35.69 13.28 -17.45
N VAL A 34 35.35 13.67 -16.22
CA VAL A 34 36.34 14.13 -15.23
C VAL A 34 37.32 13.01 -14.87
N TYR A 35 36.83 11.79 -14.68
CA TYR A 35 37.67 10.62 -14.40
C TYR A 35 38.57 10.26 -15.60
N GLY A 36 38.02 10.26 -16.81
CA GLY A 36 38.78 9.99 -18.03
C GLY A 36 39.85 11.04 -18.35
N HIS A 37 39.61 12.30 -17.95
CA HIS A 37 40.63 13.35 -18.00
C HIS A 37 41.75 13.11 -16.97
N HIS A 38 41.42 12.65 -15.76
CA HIS A 38 42.41 12.29 -14.73
C HIS A 38 43.34 11.15 -15.20
N GLU A 39 42.79 10.12 -15.84
CA GLU A 39 43.56 8.99 -16.39
C GLU A 39 44.27 9.31 -17.73
N ALA A 40 44.23 10.56 -18.19
CA ALA A 40 44.86 11.03 -19.42
C ALA A 40 44.50 10.19 -20.66
N LEU A 41 43.23 9.79 -20.81
CA LEU A 41 42.78 9.05 -21.98
C LEU A 41 43.05 9.86 -23.27
N PRO A 42 43.52 9.24 -24.38
CA PRO A 42 44.05 9.95 -25.54
C PRO A 42 43.10 11.00 -26.17
N TYR A 43 41.79 10.79 -26.06
CA TYR A 43 40.77 11.69 -26.60
C TYR A 43 40.28 12.75 -25.60
N LEU A 44 40.63 12.63 -24.32
CA LEU A 44 40.20 13.52 -23.22
C LEU A 44 41.36 14.33 -22.63
N ALA A 45 42.61 13.99 -22.93
CA ALA A 45 43.80 14.68 -22.45
C ALA A 45 43.90 16.13 -22.98
N ASP A 46 43.45 16.37 -24.22
CA ASP A 46 43.50 17.69 -24.87
C ASP A 46 42.30 18.58 -24.54
N LEU A 47 41.43 18.19 -23.61
CA LEU A 47 40.29 18.99 -23.21
C LEU A 47 40.73 20.31 -22.57
N PRO A 48 40.13 21.45 -22.98
CA PRO A 48 40.40 22.72 -22.32
C PRO A 48 40.00 22.68 -20.84
N ARG A 49 40.86 23.21 -19.96
CA ARG A 49 40.62 23.22 -18.50
C ARG A 49 39.27 23.85 -18.09
N TRP A 50 38.79 24.84 -18.84
CA TRP A 50 37.49 25.47 -18.58
C TRP A 50 36.32 24.50 -18.78
N LEU A 51 36.45 23.55 -19.72
CA LEU A 51 35.41 22.58 -20.05
C LEU A 51 35.31 21.50 -18.95
N VAL A 52 36.46 21.08 -18.41
CA VAL A 52 36.53 20.22 -17.21
C VAL A 52 35.87 20.89 -16.00
N ALA A 53 36.11 22.19 -15.79
CA ALA A 53 35.47 22.95 -14.73
C ALA A 53 33.94 23.01 -14.88
N ILE A 54 33.42 23.18 -16.10
CA ILE A 54 31.97 23.14 -16.36
C ILE A 54 31.39 21.77 -16.00
N PHE A 55 32.02 20.67 -16.46
CA PHE A 55 31.53 19.32 -16.13
C PHE A 55 31.57 19.05 -14.63
N LEU A 56 32.60 19.53 -13.93
CA LEU A 56 32.67 19.42 -12.48
C LEU A 56 31.52 20.17 -11.78
N VAL A 57 31.21 21.40 -12.23
CA VAL A 57 30.06 22.16 -11.70
C VAL A 57 28.75 21.41 -11.96
N VAL A 58 28.53 20.90 -13.18
CA VAL A 58 27.35 20.10 -13.53
C VAL A 58 27.26 18.85 -12.65
N ALA A 59 28.36 18.15 -12.42
CA ALA A 59 28.43 16.98 -11.55
C ALA A 59 27.99 17.31 -10.11
N VAL A 60 28.47 18.41 -9.54
CA VAL A 60 28.12 18.83 -8.17
C VAL A 60 26.62 19.12 -8.05
N PHE A 61 26.05 19.88 -8.99
CA PHE A 61 24.61 20.19 -8.98
C PHE A 61 23.75 18.94 -9.21
N ALA A 62 24.16 18.07 -10.15
CA ALA A 62 23.48 16.81 -10.41
C ALA A 62 23.54 15.87 -9.19
N ALA A 63 24.68 15.81 -8.50
CA ALA A 63 24.85 15.04 -7.27
C ALA A 63 23.91 15.52 -6.17
N ALA A 64 23.77 16.84 -5.98
CA ALA A 64 22.85 17.40 -5.00
C ALA A 64 21.40 16.95 -5.24
N ILE A 65 20.93 17.01 -6.49
CA ILE A 65 19.58 16.55 -6.87
C ILE A 65 19.40 15.04 -6.59
N CYS A 66 20.40 14.24 -6.97
CA CYS A 66 20.39 12.80 -6.71
C CYS A 66 20.34 12.47 -5.21
N ILE A 67 21.10 13.19 -4.38
CA ILE A 67 21.12 13.01 -2.91
C ILE A 67 19.74 13.33 -2.33
N THR A 68 19.10 14.43 -2.73
CA THR A 68 17.76 14.78 -2.25
C THR A 68 16.74 13.69 -2.57
N ARG A 69 16.82 13.10 -3.76
CA ARG A 69 15.95 11.98 -4.16
C ARG A 69 16.23 10.71 -3.38
N LEU A 70 17.50 10.38 -3.16
CA LEU A 70 17.90 9.22 -2.36
C LEU A 70 17.40 9.33 -0.91
N VAL A 71 17.50 10.51 -0.30
CA VAL A 71 16.95 10.78 1.04
C VAL A 71 15.42 10.63 1.05
N THR A 72 14.73 11.24 0.09
CA THR A 72 13.26 11.17 -0.01
C THR A 72 12.79 9.72 -0.17
N TRP A 73 13.44 8.97 -1.05
CA TRP A 73 13.14 7.56 -1.29
C TRP A 73 13.40 6.70 -0.06
N SER A 74 14.50 6.95 0.67
CA SER A 74 14.80 6.25 1.92
C SER A 74 13.69 6.48 2.95
N ILE A 75 13.25 7.73 3.14
CA ILE A 75 12.16 8.07 4.07
C ILE A 75 10.86 7.35 3.66
N GLN A 76 10.52 7.33 2.37
CA GLN A 76 9.32 6.65 1.87
C GLN A 76 9.38 5.14 2.11
N ILE A 77 10.54 4.51 1.89
CA ILE A 77 10.73 3.09 2.17
C ILE A 77 10.51 2.82 3.67
N PHE A 78 11.14 3.58 4.55
CA PHE A 78 10.98 3.39 5.99
C PHE A 78 9.53 3.60 6.44
N ALA A 79 8.83 4.59 5.89
CA ALA A 79 7.41 4.81 6.14
C ALA A 79 6.57 3.61 5.68
N SER A 80 6.79 3.11 4.46
CA SER A 80 6.05 1.95 3.92
C SER A 80 6.27 0.67 4.73
N ILE A 81 7.48 0.44 5.25
CA ILE A 81 7.77 -0.70 6.11
C ILE A 81 7.02 -0.56 7.44
N GLY A 82 6.97 0.65 8.00
CA GLY A 82 6.21 0.94 9.22
C GLY A 82 4.71 0.71 9.03
N GLU A 83 4.14 1.18 7.93
CA GLU A 83 2.74 0.96 7.56
C GLU A 83 2.43 -0.52 7.33
N ALA A 84 3.28 -1.24 6.60
CA ALA A 84 3.13 -2.67 6.39
C ALA A 84 3.16 -3.46 7.70
N ARG A 85 4.07 -3.11 8.64
CA ARG A 85 4.12 -3.73 9.97
C ARG A 85 2.84 -3.47 10.77
N ARG A 86 2.33 -2.24 10.73
CA ARG A 86 1.06 -1.88 11.41
C ARG A 86 -0.12 -2.63 10.79
N ALA A 87 -0.20 -2.70 9.47
CA ALA A 87 -1.23 -3.44 8.76
C ALA A 87 -1.20 -4.93 9.12
N SER A 88 -0.01 -5.54 9.16
CA SER A 88 0.18 -6.92 9.61
C SER A 88 -0.26 -7.11 11.06
N ALA A 89 0.12 -6.22 11.98
CA ALA A 89 -0.30 -6.31 13.38
C ALA A 89 -1.83 -6.24 13.55
N VAL A 90 -2.49 -5.38 12.78
CA VAL A 90 -3.96 -5.30 12.75
C VAL A 90 -4.56 -6.57 12.16
N ARG A 91 -4.00 -7.11 11.07
CA ARG A 91 -4.43 -8.38 10.47
C ARG A 91 -4.36 -9.52 11.48
N TRP A 92 -3.23 -9.64 12.18
CA TRP A 92 -3.04 -10.65 13.23
C TRP A 92 -4.05 -10.51 14.37
N LYS A 93 -4.29 -9.29 14.84
CA LYS A 93 -5.29 -9.04 15.89
C LYS A 93 -6.71 -9.46 15.47
N ARG A 94 -7.08 -9.22 14.21
CA ARG A 94 -8.38 -9.63 13.68
C ARG A 94 -8.49 -11.14 13.55
N ILE A 95 -7.44 -11.81 13.09
CA ILE A 95 -7.39 -13.28 13.07
C ILE A 95 -7.51 -13.84 14.49
N GLN A 96 -6.90 -13.22 15.49
CA GLN A 96 -7.07 -13.66 16.88
C GLN A 96 -8.54 -13.54 17.36
N TRP A 97 -9.25 -12.48 16.96
CA TRP A 97 -10.68 -12.34 17.27
C TRP A 97 -11.56 -13.38 16.57
N LEU A 98 -11.13 -13.92 15.41
CA LEU A 98 -11.85 -14.99 14.72
C LEU A 98 -11.95 -16.26 15.58
N TYR A 99 -10.88 -16.58 16.31
CA TYR A 99 -10.82 -17.77 17.19
C TYR A 99 -11.46 -17.55 18.57
N ASP A 100 -11.70 -16.29 18.96
CA ASP A 100 -12.34 -15.91 20.22
C ASP A 100 -13.75 -15.34 19.96
N LEU A 101 -14.46 -15.92 18.99
CA LEU A 101 -15.80 -15.49 18.63
C LEU A 101 -16.84 -16.01 19.63
N PRO A 102 -17.77 -15.16 20.09
CA PRO A 102 -18.98 -15.60 20.74
C PRO A 102 -19.71 -16.63 19.87
N LYS A 103 -20.32 -17.65 20.49
CA LYS A 103 -20.99 -18.76 19.79
C LYS A 103 -21.92 -18.33 18.65
N HIS A 104 -22.72 -17.27 18.86
CA HIS A 104 -23.65 -16.77 17.86
C HIS A 104 -22.96 -16.14 16.64
N GLU A 105 -21.83 -15.44 16.83
CA GLU A 105 -21.05 -14.88 15.74
C GLU A 105 -20.27 -15.97 14.99
N HIS A 106 -19.77 -16.96 15.74
CA HIS A 106 -19.12 -18.13 15.18
C HIS A 106 -20.08 -18.89 14.26
N GLU A 107 -21.31 -19.16 14.69
CA GLU A 107 -22.34 -19.82 13.87
C GLU A 107 -22.61 -19.08 12.55
N VAL A 108 -22.63 -17.74 12.57
CA VAL A 108 -22.79 -16.92 11.36
C VAL A 108 -21.62 -17.12 10.39
N MET A 109 -20.38 -17.02 10.90
CA MET A 109 -19.17 -17.20 10.08
C MET A 109 -19.09 -18.63 9.53
N SER A 110 -19.31 -19.65 10.36
CA SER A 110 -19.34 -21.05 9.97
C SER A 110 -20.40 -21.33 8.89
N TYR A 111 -21.58 -20.71 8.98
CA TYR A 111 -22.62 -20.84 7.97
C TYR A 111 -22.15 -20.35 6.59
N PHE A 112 -21.59 -19.13 6.53
CA PHE A 112 -21.09 -18.56 5.27
C PHE A 112 -19.92 -19.35 4.69
N PHE A 113 -19.00 -19.79 5.56
CA PHE A 113 -17.88 -20.63 5.17
C PHE A 113 -18.32 -21.97 4.59
N SER A 114 -19.22 -22.67 5.28
CA SER A 114 -19.77 -23.96 4.85
C SER A 114 -20.50 -23.87 3.52
N ARG A 115 -21.11 -22.72 3.21
CA ARG A 115 -21.77 -22.44 1.93
C ARG A 115 -20.82 -21.91 0.84
N ARG A 116 -19.53 -21.74 1.15
CA ARG A 116 -18.54 -21.09 0.28
C ARG A 116 -18.98 -19.70 -0.19
N MET A 117 -19.66 -18.95 0.68
CA MET A 117 -20.14 -17.61 0.41
C MET A 117 -19.26 -16.57 1.10
N GLN A 118 -18.29 -16.05 0.36
CA GLN A 118 -17.42 -14.98 0.88
C GLN A 118 -18.08 -13.60 0.80
N ALA A 119 -19.01 -13.39 -0.15
CA ALA A 119 -19.77 -12.16 -0.31
C ALA A 119 -21.27 -12.45 -0.28
N PHE A 120 -22.05 -11.60 0.38
CA PHE A 120 -23.49 -11.78 0.54
C PHE A 120 -24.20 -10.45 0.78
N PRO A 121 -25.46 -10.31 0.36
CA PRO A 121 -26.29 -9.16 0.69
C PRO A 121 -26.89 -9.30 2.10
N ALA A 122 -26.94 -8.21 2.86
CA ALA A 122 -27.63 -8.15 4.15
C ALA A 122 -28.10 -6.72 4.45
N GLU A 123 -29.03 -6.57 5.39
CA GLU A 123 -29.44 -5.26 5.87
C GLU A 123 -28.28 -4.53 6.56
N LEU A 124 -28.15 -3.23 6.27
CA LEU A 124 -27.14 -2.39 6.90
C LEU A 124 -27.41 -2.28 8.40
N GLY A 125 -26.47 -2.75 9.23
CA GLY A 125 -26.63 -2.74 10.68
C GLY A 125 -27.42 -3.92 11.25
N HIS A 126 -27.62 -4.99 10.47
CA HIS A 126 -28.24 -6.22 10.95
C HIS A 126 -27.58 -6.72 12.24
N GLY A 127 -28.35 -6.91 13.32
CA GLY A 127 -27.83 -7.11 14.68
C GLY A 127 -26.76 -8.22 14.80
N SER A 128 -26.96 -9.35 14.13
CA SER A 128 -26.01 -10.47 14.11
C SER A 128 -24.68 -10.19 13.38
N LEU A 129 -24.63 -9.15 12.54
CA LEU A 129 -23.44 -8.76 11.76
C LEU A 129 -22.72 -7.56 12.36
N VAL A 130 -23.35 -6.79 13.26
CA VAL A 130 -22.77 -5.57 13.83
C VAL A 130 -21.46 -5.89 14.55
N GLY A 131 -21.42 -6.91 15.41
CA GLY A 131 -20.21 -7.28 16.15
C GLY A 131 -19.08 -7.77 15.23
N LEU A 132 -19.41 -8.61 14.24
CA LEU A 132 -18.47 -9.07 13.21
C LEU A 132 -17.91 -7.92 12.36
N THR A 133 -18.75 -6.92 12.05
CA THR A 133 -18.36 -5.72 11.29
C THR A 133 -17.46 -4.82 12.13
N GLN A 134 -17.79 -4.60 13.40
CA GLN A 134 -16.96 -3.82 14.33
C GLN A 134 -15.58 -4.46 14.57
N LYS A 135 -15.51 -5.79 14.62
CA LYS A 135 -14.24 -6.54 14.69
C LYS A 135 -13.46 -6.54 13.35
N GLY A 136 -14.08 -6.11 12.25
CA GLY A 136 -13.47 -6.13 10.92
C GLY A 136 -13.28 -7.53 10.34
N LEU A 137 -14.12 -8.48 10.77
CA LEU A 137 -14.20 -9.84 10.23
C LEU A 137 -15.14 -9.90 9.02
N ILE A 138 -16.09 -8.97 8.96
CA ILE A 138 -16.94 -8.70 7.80
C ILE A 138 -16.79 -7.22 7.46
N VAL A 139 -16.73 -6.91 6.17
CA VAL A 139 -16.60 -5.55 5.66
C VAL A 139 -17.79 -5.21 4.79
N VAL A 140 -18.29 -3.99 4.97
CA VAL A 140 -19.36 -3.42 4.17
C VAL A 140 -18.73 -2.68 2.99
N ARG A 141 -19.11 -3.01 1.76
CA ARG A 141 -18.63 -2.30 0.55
C ARG A 141 -19.24 -0.90 0.51
N THR A 142 -18.47 0.12 0.16
CA THR A 142 -19.00 1.48 -0.03
C THR A 142 -19.71 1.62 -1.39
N GLY A 143 -20.80 2.38 -1.46
CA GLY A 143 -21.54 2.62 -2.70
C GLY A 143 -23.02 2.98 -2.49
N THR A 144 -23.72 3.27 -3.58
CA THR A 144 -25.17 3.51 -3.60
C THR A 144 -25.91 2.18 -3.72
N HIS A 145 -26.19 1.55 -2.59
CA HIS A 145 -26.96 0.31 -2.49
C HIS A 145 -28.21 0.51 -1.63
N SER A 146 -29.20 -0.38 -1.79
CA SER A 146 -30.36 -0.40 -0.91
C SER A 146 -29.93 -0.78 0.52
N ALA A 147 -30.43 -0.07 1.52
CA ALA A 147 -30.16 -0.36 2.93
C ALA A 147 -30.60 -1.78 3.34
N LEU A 148 -31.61 -2.34 2.66
CA LEU A 148 -32.13 -3.68 2.92
C LEU A 148 -31.27 -4.81 2.32
N ALA A 149 -30.40 -4.48 1.36
CA ALA A 149 -29.59 -5.44 0.63
C ALA A 149 -28.21 -4.85 0.32
N PHE A 150 -27.50 -4.49 1.39
CA PHE A 150 -26.18 -3.90 1.30
C PHE A 150 -25.11 -5.01 1.13
N PRO A 151 -24.12 -4.83 0.24
CA PRO A 151 -23.09 -5.83 0.01
C PRO A 151 -22.12 -5.93 1.19
N HIS A 152 -22.06 -7.11 1.79
CA HIS A 152 -21.10 -7.49 2.81
C HIS A 152 -20.14 -8.54 2.24
N TYR A 153 -18.91 -8.56 2.73
CA TYR A 153 -17.95 -9.60 2.38
C TYR A 153 -16.99 -9.92 3.52
N ILE A 154 -16.50 -11.15 3.55
CA ILE A 154 -15.45 -11.62 4.45
C ILE A 154 -14.11 -11.34 3.77
N PRO A 155 -13.19 -10.58 4.40
CA PRO A 155 -11.88 -10.30 3.80
C PRO A 155 -11.08 -11.57 3.51
N ASP A 156 -10.31 -11.59 2.42
CA ASP A 156 -9.53 -12.75 1.98
C ASP A 156 -8.65 -13.31 3.09
N TYR A 157 -8.00 -12.45 3.88
CA TYR A 157 -7.14 -12.90 4.97
C TYR A 157 -7.88 -13.58 6.13
N ILE A 158 -9.17 -13.27 6.34
CA ILE A 158 -10.02 -13.97 7.31
C ILE A 158 -10.46 -15.28 6.69
N TRP A 159 -10.85 -15.28 5.41
CA TRP A 159 -11.23 -16.48 4.69
C TRP A 159 -10.12 -17.53 4.67
N GLU A 160 -8.89 -17.13 4.32
CA GLU A 160 -7.68 -17.96 4.40
C GLU A 160 -7.46 -18.51 5.82
N ALA A 161 -7.69 -17.70 6.85
CA ALA A 161 -7.56 -18.16 8.24
C ALA A 161 -8.61 -19.20 8.62
N MET A 162 -9.83 -19.08 8.09
CA MET A 162 -10.88 -20.09 8.28
C MET A 162 -10.56 -21.38 7.52
N GLU A 163 -9.98 -21.29 6.32
CA GLU A 163 -9.54 -22.47 5.54
C GLU A 163 -8.46 -23.27 6.27
N LEU A 164 -7.55 -22.60 6.97
CA LEU A 164 -6.52 -23.27 7.81
C LEU A 164 -7.13 -24.08 8.97
N GLN A 165 -8.35 -23.77 9.39
CA GLN A 165 -9.10 -24.46 10.45
C GLN A 165 -10.48 -24.90 9.96
N ALA A 166 -10.55 -25.41 8.74
CA ALA A 166 -11.81 -25.74 8.08
C ALA A 166 -12.73 -26.63 8.93
N ASP A 167 -12.18 -27.54 9.74
CA ASP A 167 -12.94 -28.46 10.60
C ASP A 167 -13.78 -27.72 11.65
N GLU A 168 -13.32 -26.58 12.16
CA GLU A 168 -14.04 -25.79 13.18
C GLU A 168 -15.16 -24.95 12.55
N PHE A 169 -14.95 -24.47 11.33
CA PHE A 169 -15.91 -23.62 10.62
C PHE A 169 -16.90 -24.36 9.72
N THR A 170 -16.67 -25.66 9.46
CA THR A 170 -17.54 -26.46 8.60
C THR A 170 -18.68 -27.09 9.39
N ILE A 171 -19.91 -26.75 9.00
CA ILE A 171 -21.13 -27.31 9.56
C ILE A 171 -21.57 -28.50 8.69
N PRO A 172 -21.67 -29.72 9.24
CA PRO A 172 -22.21 -30.85 8.50
C PRO A 172 -23.67 -30.59 8.13
N ASN A 173 -24.06 -30.90 6.88
CA ASN A 173 -25.42 -30.73 6.38
C ASN A 173 -25.96 -29.28 6.48
N VAL A 174 -25.14 -28.29 6.09
CA VAL A 174 -25.51 -26.86 6.10
C VAL A 174 -26.82 -26.53 5.34
N GLU A 175 -27.29 -27.41 4.46
CA GLU A 175 -28.58 -27.31 3.78
C GLU A 175 -29.78 -27.32 4.72
N GLN A 176 -29.67 -28.04 5.83
CA GLN A 176 -30.74 -28.16 6.84
C GLN A 176 -30.70 -27.04 7.88
N VAL A 177 -29.62 -26.25 7.90
CA VAL A 177 -29.42 -25.17 8.87
C VAL A 177 -30.16 -23.92 8.39
N ARG A 178 -31.03 -23.40 9.25
CA ARG A 178 -31.77 -22.15 9.00
C ARG A 178 -30.79 -20.99 8.79
N HIS A 179 -31.05 -20.15 7.78
CA HIS A 179 -30.20 -19.00 7.46
C HIS A 179 -30.07 -18.08 8.70
N PRO A 180 -28.84 -17.75 9.14
CA PRO A 180 -28.63 -17.03 10.40
C PRO A 180 -29.22 -15.62 10.39
N LEU A 181 -29.32 -15.01 9.21
CA LEU A 181 -29.94 -13.69 9.02
C LEU A 181 -31.48 -13.73 8.88
N SER A 182 -32.13 -14.89 8.99
CA SER A 182 -33.60 -15.01 8.85
C SER A 182 -34.39 -14.86 10.15
N ARG A 183 -33.71 -14.49 11.25
CA ARG A 183 -34.28 -14.52 12.61
C ARG A 183 -34.81 -13.18 13.14
N TRP A 184 -34.77 -12.12 12.35
CA TRP A 184 -35.19 -10.79 12.78
C TRP A 184 -35.93 -10.07 11.66
#